data_AF-A0A959XL88-F1
#
_entry.id   AF-A0A959XL88-F1
#
_cell.length_a   1.000
_cell.length_b   1.000
_cell.length_c   1.000
_cell.angle_alpha   90.00
_cell.angle_beta   90.00
_cell.angle_gamma   90.00
#
_symmetry.space_group_name_H-M   'P 1'
#
loop_
_entity.id
_entity.type
_entity.pdbx_description
1 polymer ?
#
loop_
_entity_poly.entity_id
_entity_poly.type
_entity_poly.pdbx_seq_one_letter_code
_entity_poly.pdbx_strand_id
1 'polypeptide(L)'
;MPSNKSHNKAYSPGAQPFAQTYFHGTKADLSVGDYIQVGFSSNYGHRKEAKYIFLSATLDAAIWGAELAAGEGRERIYLVEPTGSIEDDPDLTDKKFPGNPTQSFRSTEPFRIVGEVTVWRGHSEEQVAAMKAALEKLKQQGINSLNE
;
A
#
# COMPACT_ATOMS: atom_id res chain seq x y z
N MET A 1 -37.13 23.93 -33.75
CA MET A 1 -35.91 23.82 -32.93
C MET A 1 -36.16 24.50 -31.59
N PRO A 2 -36.14 23.79 -30.46
CA PRO A 2 -36.08 24.43 -29.15
C PRO A 2 -34.65 24.38 -28.61
N SER A 3 -34.19 25.54 -28.13
CA SER A 3 -32.86 25.81 -27.61
C SER A 3 -32.53 24.95 -26.38
N ASN A 4 -31.45 24.18 -26.48
CA ASN A 4 -30.84 23.45 -25.37
C ASN A 4 -30.13 24.44 -24.44
N LYS A 5 -30.76 24.81 -23.32
CA LYS A 5 -30.07 25.51 -22.23
C LYS A 5 -29.41 24.47 -21.33
N SER A 6 -28.14 24.18 -21.64
CA SER A 6 -27.24 23.42 -20.76
C SER A 6 -27.19 24.11 -19.40
N HIS A 7 -27.84 23.52 -18.41
CA HIS A 7 -27.70 23.94 -17.03
C HIS A 7 -26.31 23.51 -16.56
N ASN A 8 -25.37 24.46 -16.61
CA ASN A 8 -24.09 24.34 -15.95
C ASN A 8 -24.37 24.35 -14.44
N LYS A 9 -24.45 23.15 -13.85
CA LYS A 9 -24.71 22.98 -12.42
C LYS A 9 -23.44 23.39 -11.67
N ALA A 10 -23.43 24.61 -11.15
CA ALA A 10 -22.37 25.08 -10.27
C ALA A 10 -22.24 24.11 -9.08
N TYR A 11 -21.04 23.57 -8.87
CA TYR A 11 -20.71 22.78 -7.70
C TYR A 11 -20.76 23.70 -6.47
N SER A 12 -21.78 23.54 -5.64
CA SER A 12 -21.76 24.06 -4.27
C SER A 12 -20.85 23.14 -3.44
N PRO A 13 -19.78 23.62 -2.79
CA PRO A 13 -18.97 22.80 -1.92
C PRO A 13 -19.73 22.62 -0.60
N GLY A 14 -20.74 21.76 -0.61
CA GLY A 14 -21.27 21.20 0.63
C GLY A 14 -20.15 20.46 1.35
N ALA A 15 -20.17 20.45 2.68
CA ALA A 15 -19.22 19.69 3.49
C ALA A 15 -19.15 18.25 2.97
N GLN A 16 -17.95 17.82 2.56
CA GLN A 16 -17.70 16.45 2.11
C GLN A 16 -17.18 15.64 3.29
N PRO A 17 -17.57 14.37 3.43
CA PRO A 17 -16.96 13.47 4.41
C PRO A 17 -15.48 13.28 4.09
N PHE A 18 -14.67 13.03 5.12
CA PHE A 18 -13.28 12.65 4.94
C PHE A 18 -13.20 11.33 4.17
N ALA A 19 -12.41 11.28 3.09
CA ALA A 19 -12.23 10.06 2.32
C ALA A 19 -11.45 9.04 3.15
N GLN A 20 -11.87 7.78 3.10
CA GLN A 20 -11.15 6.72 3.79
C GLN A 20 -9.72 6.64 3.24
N THR A 21 -8.74 6.83 4.13
CA THR A 21 -7.31 6.81 3.81
C THR A 21 -6.65 5.61 4.49
N TYR A 22 -5.59 5.09 3.88
CA TYR A 22 -4.82 3.95 4.36
C TYR A 22 -3.32 4.26 4.35
N PHE A 23 -2.52 3.37 4.92
CA PHE A 23 -1.07 3.45 4.90
C PHE A 23 -0.47 2.55 3.84
N HIS A 24 0.57 3.04 3.16
CA HIS A 24 1.40 2.26 2.24
C HIS A 24 2.88 2.42 2.63
N GLY A 25 3.50 1.34 3.08
CA GLY A 25 4.92 1.29 3.38
C GLY A 25 5.74 0.92 2.15
N THR A 26 6.80 1.69 1.86
CA THR A 26 7.65 1.47 0.68
C THR A 26 9.04 2.09 0.87
N LYS A 27 9.93 1.89 -0.11
CA LYS A 27 11.19 2.62 -0.28
C LYS A 27 11.19 3.52 -1.52
N ALA A 28 10.06 3.59 -2.22
CA ALA A 28 9.86 4.48 -3.35
C ALA A 28 9.89 5.94 -2.92
N ASP A 29 10.63 6.77 -3.65
CA ASP A 29 10.69 8.22 -3.41
C ASP A 29 9.62 8.93 -4.24
N LEU A 30 8.44 9.10 -3.65
CA LEU A 30 7.24 9.66 -4.25
C LEU A 30 6.76 10.92 -3.50
N SER A 31 5.96 11.73 -4.16
CA SER A 31 5.39 12.97 -3.66
C SER A 31 3.87 12.90 -3.49
N VAL A 32 3.32 13.80 -2.69
CA VAL A 32 1.86 14.00 -2.61
C VAL A 32 1.31 14.37 -3.98
N GLY A 33 0.25 13.68 -4.40
CA GLY A 33 -0.33 13.79 -5.74
C GLY A 33 0.14 12.71 -6.71
N ASP A 34 1.24 12.01 -6.42
CA ASP A 34 1.68 10.87 -7.21
C ASP A 34 0.78 9.65 -6.99
N TYR A 35 0.93 8.67 -7.88
CA TYR A 35 0.21 7.41 -7.84
C TYR A 35 1.17 6.24 -7.64
N ILE A 36 0.83 5.37 -6.71
CA ILE A 36 1.45 4.05 -6.58
C ILE A 36 0.66 3.11 -7.47
N GLN A 37 1.34 2.41 -8.38
CA GLN A 37 0.73 1.51 -9.36
C GLN A 37 1.52 0.22 -9.51
N VAL A 38 0.85 -0.82 -9.98
CA VAL A 38 1.49 -2.09 -10.35
C VAL A 38 2.62 -1.87 -11.34
N GLY A 39 3.69 -2.65 -11.22
CA GLY A 39 4.84 -2.59 -12.13
C GLY A 39 5.77 -1.38 -11.99
N PHE A 40 5.49 -0.38 -11.16
CA PHE A 40 6.42 0.73 -10.92
C PHE A 40 7.51 0.33 -9.92
N SER A 41 8.62 -0.17 -10.43
CA SER A 41 9.87 -0.30 -9.66
C SER A 41 10.59 1.05 -9.67
N SER A 42 10.28 1.92 -8.71
CA SER A 42 11.18 3.06 -8.46
C SER A 42 12.48 2.51 -7.88
N ASN A 43 13.51 2.47 -8.73
CA ASN A 43 14.91 2.20 -8.45
C ASN A 43 15.30 0.73 -8.18
N TYR A 44 15.83 0.11 -9.24
CA TYR A 44 16.61 -1.13 -9.32
C TYR A 44 15.87 -2.46 -9.13
N GLY A 45 15.65 -3.11 -10.27
CA GLY A 45 15.63 -4.56 -10.36
C GLY A 45 14.40 -5.12 -11.04
N HIS A 46 14.62 -5.83 -12.14
CA HIS A 46 13.65 -6.69 -12.80
C HIS A 46 13.13 -7.76 -11.83
N ARG A 47 12.08 -7.45 -11.07
CA ARG A 47 11.17 -8.46 -10.50
C ARG A 47 9.95 -8.56 -11.40
N LYS A 48 9.38 -9.78 -11.48
CA LYS A 48 8.07 -10.06 -12.09
C LYS A 48 7.11 -8.90 -11.79
N GLU A 49 6.37 -8.44 -12.79
CA GLU A 49 5.37 -7.39 -12.64
C GLU A 49 4.47 -7.73 -11.44
N ALA A 50 4.62 -6.98 -10.36
CA ALA A 50 3.80 -7.18 -9.17
C ALA A 50 2.34 -6.97 -9.56
N LYS A 51 1.50 -8.01 -9.41
CA LYS A 51 0.08 -7.97 -9.80
C LYS A 51 -0.75 -7.08 -8.88
N TYR A 52 -0.27 -6.88 -7.66
CA TYR A 52 -0.99 -6.19 -6.61
C TYR A 52 -0.13 -5.11 -5.94
N ILE A 53 -0.82 -4.12 -5.40
CA ILE A 53 -0.31 -3.05 -4.56
C ILE A 53 -0.94 -3.24 -3.18
N PHE A 54 -0.15 -3.08 -2.12
CA PHE A 54 -0.56 -3.35 -0.76
C PHE A 54 -0.82 -2.07 0.03
N LEU A 55 -1.77 -2.12 0.94
CA LEU A 55 -2.10 -1.04 1.85
C LEU A 55 -2.61 -1.62 3.17
N SER A 56 -2.60 -0.83 4.24
CA SER A 56 -3.16 -1.26 5.53
C SER A 56 -3.88 -0.14 6.25
N ALA A 57 -4.88 -0.48 7.07
CA ALA A 57 -5.48 0.43 8.02
C ALA A 57 -4.72 0.50 9.36
N THR A 58 -3.64 -0.27 9.54
CA THR A 58 -2.77 -0.19 10.72
C THR A 58 -1.38 0.33 10.37
N LEU A 59 -0.84 1.20 11.23
CA LEU A 59 0.49 1.76 11.03
C LEU A 59 1.58 0.68 11.14
N ASP A 60 1.43 -0.27 12.06
CA ASP A 60 2.39 -1.35 12.29
C ASP A 60 2.62 -2.21 11.04
N ALA A 61 1.56 -2.60 10.33
CA ALA A 61 1.68 -3.34 9.09
C ALA A 61 2.35 -2.52 7.98
N ALA A 62 2.10 -1.20 7.93
CA ALA A 62 2.77 -0.32 6.98
C ALA A 62 4.25 -0.10 7.32
N ILE A 63 4.63 -0.07 8.60
CA ILE A 63 6.03 -0.05 9.03
C ILE A 63 6.75 -1.30 8.49
N TRP A 64 6.18 -2.49 8.70
CA TRP A 64 6.73 -3.72 8.10
C TRP A 64 6.82 -3.63 6.58
N GLY A 65 5.81 -3.08 5.92
CA GLY A 65 5.82 -2.83 4.48
C GLY A 65 7.03 -2.00 4.03
N ALA A 66 7.35 -0.92 4.74
CA ALA A 66 8.50 -0.07 4.43
C ALA A 66 9.85 -0.77 4.70
N GLU A 67 10.01 -1.40 5.86
CA GLU A 67 11.26 -2.04 6.31
C GLU A 67 11.63 -3.26 5.44
N LEU A 68 10.61 -4.02 5.01
CA LEU A 68 10.75 -5.21 4.19
C LEU A 68 10.71 -4.90 2.68
N ALA A 69 10.34 -3.68 2.27
CA ALA A 69 10.36 -3.28 0.87
C ALA A 69 11.74 -3.51 0.24
N ALA A 70 11.72 -3.94 -1.02
CA ALA A 70 12.94 -4.10 -1.82
C ALA A 70 13.55 -2.73 -2.17
N GLY A 71 14.84 -2.73 -2.47
CA GLY A 71 15.61 -1.53 -2.83
C GLY A 71 16.40 -0.95 -1.66
N GLU A 72 17.27 -0.01 -2.00
CA GLU A 72 18.19 0.69 -1.08
C GLU A 72 17.68 2.08 -0.68
N GLY A 73 16.49 2.46 -1.16
CA GLY A 73 15.86 3.72 -0.83
C GLY A 73 15.52 3.86 0.65
N ARG A 74 15.30 5.09 1.08
CA ARG A 74 14.82 5.38 2.43
C ARG A 74 13.41 4.80 2.61
N GLU A 75 13.17 4.21 3.77
CA GLU A 75 11.85 3.73 4.20
C GLU A 75 10.88 4.90 4.37
N ARG A 76 9.69 4.76 3.79
CA ARG A 76 8.64 5.77 3.76
C ARG A 76 7.28 5.13 3.98
N ILE A 77 6.38 5.89 4.61
CA ILE A 77 4.98 5.49 4.83
C ILE A 77 4.09 6.59 4.27
N TYR A 78 3.37 6.28 3.20
CA TYR A 78 2.44 7.20 2.57
C TYR A 78 1.01 7.01 3.09
N LEU A 79 0.29 8.11 3.20
CA LEU A 79 -1.17 8.12 3.31
C LEU A 79 -1.74 8.06 1.90
N VAL A 80 -2.59 7.07 1.65
CA VAL A 80 -3.07 6.76 0.31
C VAL A 80 -4.58 6.58 0.24
N GLU A 81 -5.15 7.05 -0.86
CA GLU A 81 -6.55 6.83 -1.24
C GLU A 81 -6.60 5.81 -2.40
N PRO A 82 -7.29 4.67 -2.23
CA PRO A 82 -7.50 3.73 -3.31
C PRO A 82 -8.34 4.35 -4.43
N THR A 83 -7.92 4.14 -5.69
CA THR A 83 -8.71 4.60 -6.85
C THR A 83 -9.78 3.59 -7.27
N GLY A 84 -9.73 2.37 -6.74
CA GLY A 84 -10.67 1.29 -7.00
C GLY A 84 -10.83 0.35 -5.82
N SER A 85 -11.35 -0.84 -6.07
CA SER A 85 -11.63 -1.84 -5.04
C SER A 85 -10.36 -2.37 -4.38
N ILE A 86 -10.46 -2.63 -3.08
CA ILE A 86 -9.44 -3.33 -2.30
C ILE A 86 -10.04 -4.63 -1.76
N GLU A 87 -9.20 -5.64 -1.58
CA GLU A 87 -9.57 -6.92 -0.97
C GLU A 87 -8.57 -7.30 0.12
N ASP A 88 -8.97 -8.17 1.04
CA ASP A 88 -8.09 -8.68 2.10
C ASP A 88 -6.83 -9.32 1.51
N ASP A 89 -5.67 -9.04 2.12
CA ASP A 89 -4.43 -9.70 1.73
C ASP A 89 -4.48 -11.17 2.15
N PRO A 90 -4.46 -12.13 1.20
CA PRO A 90 -4.56 -13.54 1.53
C PRO A 90 -3.31 -14.08 2.23
N ASP A 91 -2.18 -13.39 2.26
CA ASP A 91 -1.01 -13.83 3.04
C ASP A 91 -1.14 -13.46 4.54
N LEU A 92 -2.02 -12.51 4.86
CA LEU A 92 -2.17 -11.96 6.22
C LEU A 92 -3.54 -12.20 6.84
N THR A 93 -4.48 -12.75 6.08
CA THR A 93 -5.86 -13.04 6.48
C THR A 93 -6.09 -14.54 6.66
N ASP A 94 -6.72 -14.93 7.77
CA ASP A 94 -7.05 -16.32 8.11
C ASP A 94 -5.84 -17.27 8.05
N LYS A 95 -4.65 -16.77 8.42
CA LYS A 95 -3.43 -17.58 8.52
C LYS A 95 -3.14 -17.99 9.95
N LYS A 96 -2.45 -17.13 10.68
CA LYS A 96 -2.05 -17.39 12.07
C LYS A 96 -3.20 -17.11 13.05
N PHE A 97 -4.06 -16.16 12.70
CA PHE A 97 -5.19 -15.70 13.49
C PHE A 97 -6.43 -15.61 12.59
N PRO A 98 -7.64 -15.78 13.14
CA PRO A 98 -8.88 -15.64 12.38
C PRO A 98 -9.11 -14.18 11.95
N GLY A 99 -9.64 -14.00 10.74
CA GLY A 99 -9.91 -12.72 10.11
C GLY A 99 -8.65 -11.97 9.67
N ASN A 100 -8.77 -10.65 9.55
CA ASN A 100 -7.70 -9.74 9.12
C ASN A 100 -7.30 -8.77 10.27
N PRO A 101 -6.62 -9.24 11.32
CA PRO A 101 -6.28 -8.42 12.49
C PRO A 101 -5.31 -7.27 12.17
N THR A 102 -4.49 -7.44 11.13
CA THR A 102 -3.55 -6.40 10.66
C THR A 102 -4.24 -5.36 9.76
N GLN A 103 -5.48 -5.62 9.36
CA GLN A 103 -6.24 -4.84 8.38
C GLN A 103 -5.40 -4.55 7.14
N SER A 104 -4.80 -5.60 6.59
CA SER A 104 -3.95 -5.54 5.40
C SER A 104 -4.74 -5.93 4.17
N PHE A 105 -4.59 -5.15 3.12
CA PHE A 105 -5.36 -5.27 1.89
C PHE A 105 -4.44 -5.18 0.67
N ARG A 106 -4.98 -5.60 -0.47
CA ARG A 106 -4.33 -5.49 -1.77
C ARG A 106 -5.30 -4.96 -2.83
N SER A 107 -4.76 -4.39 -3.90
CA SER A 107 -5.52 -3.96 -5.07
C SER A 107 -4.69 -4.07 -6.34
N THR A 108 -5.36 -4.22 -7.49
CA THR A 108 -4.76 -4.05 -8.81
C THR A 108 -4.83 -2.59 -9.29
N GLU A 109 -5.68 -1.78 -8.67
CA GLU A 109 -5.92 -0.39 -9.04
C GLU A 109 -4.96 0.55 -8.30
N PRO A 110 -4.51 1.66 -8.91
CA PRO A 110 -3.55 2.57 -8.29
C PRO A 110 -4.03 3.21 -6.98
N PHE A 111 -3.09 3.68 -6.16
CA PHE A 111 -3.39 4.50 -4.99
C PHE A 111 -2.84 5.90 -5.15
N ARG A 112 -3.66 6.92 -4.89
CA ARG A 112 -3.22 8.30 -4.87
C ARG A 112 -2.57 8.62 -3.54
N ILE A 113 -1.39 9.22 -3.55
CA ILE A 113 -0.72 9.71 -2.34
C ILE A 113 -1.34 11.04 -1.94
N VAL A 114 -1.84 11.11 -0.71
CA VAL A 114 -2.46 12.31 -0.11
C VAL A 114 -1.66 12.87 1.06
N GLY A 115 -0.64 12.16 1.53
CA GLY A 115 0.26 12.60 2.58
C GLY A 115 1.40 11.61 2.85
N GLU A 116 2.30 11.97 3.76
CA GLU A 116 3.38 11.11 4.24
C GLU A 116 3.40 11.15 5.78
N VAL A 117 3.53 9.99 6.40
CA VAL A 117 3.78 9.88 7.85
C VAL A 117 5.27 10.07 8.07
N THR A 118 5.63 11.23 8.63
CA THR A 118 7.05 11.61 8.80
C THR A 118 7.63 11.22 10.15
N VAL A 119 6.78 10.96 11.16
CA VAL A 119 7.17 10.58 12.51
C VAL A 119 6.55 9.23 12.84
N TRP A 120 7.39 8.20 12.83
CA TRP A 120 7.04 6.85 13.24
C TRP A 120 8.27 6.16 13.80
N ARG A 121 8.04 5.12 14.61
CA ARG A 121 9.11 4.32 15.22
C ARG A 121 9.14 2.97 14.53
N GLY A 122 10.25 2.67 13.86
CA GLY A 122 10.49 1.36 13.29
C GLY A 122 10.70 0.28 14.34
N HIS A 123 10.73 -0.96 13.87
CA HIS A 123 11.14 -2.11 14.66
C HIS A 123 12.64 -2.06 14.95
N SER A 124 13.08 -2.86 15.91
CA SER A 124 14.52 -3.03 16.15
C SER A 124 15.21 -3.71 14.96
N GLU A 125 16.49 -3.42 14.74
CA GLU A 125 17.28 -4.03 13.67
C GLU A 125 17.27 -5.56 13.77
N GLU A 126 17.31 -6.10 15.00
CA GLU A 126 17.24 -7.53 15.26
C GLU A 126 15.89 -8.13 14.84
N GLN A 127 14.78 -7.43 15.09
CA GLN A 127 13.46 -7.87 14.66
C GLN A 127 13.33 -7.88 13.14
N VAL A 128 13.80 -6.83 12.46
CA VAL A 128 13.77 -6.75 11.00
C VAL A 128 14.65 -7.83 10.37
N ALA A 129 15.85 -8.06 10.92
CA ALA A 129 16.76 -9.10 10.46
C ALA A 129 16.15 -10.51 10.66
N ALA A 130 15.55 -10.77 11.82
CA ALA A 130 14.88 -12.04 12.10
C ALA A 130 13.71 -12.29 11.14
N MET A 131 12.91 -11.27 10.83
CA MET A 131 11.80 -11.38 9.90
C MET A 131 12.29 -11.67 8.48
N LYS A 132 13.30 -10.92 7.99
CA LYS A 132 13.91 -11.16 6.66
C LYS A 132 14.46 -12.58 6.55
N ALA A 133 15.14 -13.08 7.58
CA ALA A 133 15.64 -14.45 7.62
C ALA A 133 14.52 -15.49 7.60
N ALA A 134 13.42 -15.24 8.32
CA ALA A 134 12.25 -16.13 8.32
C ALA A 134 11.59 -16.21 6.93
N LEU A 135 11.40 -15.07 6.25
CA LEU A 135 10.84 -15.02 4.90
C LEU A 135 11.72 -15.78 3.89
N GLU A 136 13.04 -15.61 3.97
CA GLU A 136 13.97 -16.33 3.10
C GLU A 136 13.94 -17.84 3.36
N LYS A 137 13.82 -18.27 4.62
CA LYS A 137 13.66 -19.69 4.95
C LYS A 137 12.36 -20.29 4.39
N LEU A 138 11.24 -19.57 4.46
CA LEU A 138 9.97 -20.01 3.87
C LEU A 138 10.09 -20.21 2.35
N LYS A 139 10.75 -19.27 1.69
CA LYS A 139 11.03 -19.36 0.25
C LYS A 139 11.90 -20.58 -0.11
N GLN A 140 12.93 -20.87 0.68
CA GLN A 140 13.78 -22.06 0.49
C GLN A 140 13.01 -23.37 0.71
N GLN A 141 11.93 -23.34 1.49
CA GLN A 141 11.02 -24.47 1.72
C GLN A 141 9.94 -24.59 0.63
N GLY A 142 9.94 -23.72 -0.38
CA GLY A 142 8.94 -23.69 -1.45
C GLY A 142 7.58 -23.09 -1.02
N ILE A 143 7.52 -22.45 0.15
CA ILE A 143 6.35 -21.71 0.62
C ILE A 143 6.45 -20.31 0.03
N ASN A 144 5.71 -20.07 -1.05
CA ASN A 144 5.67 -18.79 -1.75
C ASN A 144 4.44 -17.96 -1.32
N SER A 145 4.52 -16.66 -1.56
CA SER A 145 3.42 -15.73 -1.36
C SER A 145 2.24 -16.07 -2.27
N LEU A 146 1.01 -15.93 -1.75
CA LEU A 146 -0.23 -16.05 -2.53
C LEU A 146 -0.48 -14.83 -3.43
N ASN A 147 0.41 -13.85 -3.37
CA ASN A 147 0.36 -12.63 -4.15
C ASN A 147 1.25 -12.66 -5.42
N GLU A 148 1.98 -13.76 -5.69
CA GLU A 148 2.79 -13.93 -6.91
C GLU A 148 1.99 -14.20 -8.21
#